data_AF-A0A966C420-F1
#
_entry.id   AF-A0A966C420-F1
#
_cell.length_a   1.000
_cell.length_b   1.000
_cell.length_c   1.000
_cell.angle_alpha   90.00
_cell.angle_beta   90.00
_cell.angle_gamma   90.00
#
_symmetry.space_group_name_H-M   'P 1'
#
loop_
_entity.id
_entity.type
_entity.pdbx_description
1 polymer ?
#
loop_
_entity_poly.entity_id
_entity_poly.type
_entity_poly.pdbx_seq_one_letter_code
_entity_poly.pdbx_strand_id
1 'polypeptide(L)'
;MLAEHSLFADCDEAELADLILRGHFMQYKKGDELIMQGDPGNSLLILLSGNARTSMIASNGHEVVLDYAEAGQCPSSKHLALKAA
;
A
#
# COMPACT_ATOMS: atom_id res chain seq x y z
N MET A 1 14.09 -0.52 -3.32
CA MET A 1 14.07 -1.71 -4.20
C MET A 1 12.71 -2.36 -4.05
N LEU A 2 12.11 -2.81 -5.15
CA LEU A 2 10.85 -3.57 -5.12
C LEU A 2 11.12 -5.00 -4.65
N ALA A 3 10.14 -5.63 -4.01
CA ALA A 3 10.26 -7.01 -3.56
C ALA A 3 10.40 -7.98 -4.75
N GLU A 4 11.13 -9.08 -4.56
CA GLU A 4 11.39 -10.11 -5.57
C GLU A 4 10.11 -10.77 -6.13
N HIS A 5 9.03 -10.78 -5.35
CA HIS A 5 7.69 -11.24 -5.76
C HIS A 5 6.68 -10.09 -5.84
N SER A 6 7.15 -8.87 -6.10
CA SER A 6 6.26 -7.73 -6.28
C SER A 6 5.44 -7.87 -7.57
N LEU A 7 4.33 -7.14 -7.62
CA LEU A 7 3.48 -7.05 -8.81
C LEU A 7 4.24 -6.62 -10.08
N PHE A 8 5.44 -6.04 -9.92
CA PHE A 8 6.26 -5.48 -10.98
C PHE A 8 7.52 -6.31 -11.26
N ALA A 9 7.59 -7.55 -10.78
CA ALA A 9 8.78 -8.40 -10.95
C ALA A 9 9.14 -8.65 -12.44
N ASP A 10 8.14 -8.63 -13.32
CA ASP A 10 8.30 -8.82 -14.77
C ASP A 10 8.48 -7.50 -15.53
N CYS A 11 8.43 -6.34 -14.86
CA CYS A 11 8.61 -5.05 -15.52
C CYS A 11 10.08 -4.76 -15.80
N ASP A 12 10.38 -4.26 -16.99
CA ASP A 12 11.72 -3.76 -17.31
C ASP A 12 11.97 -2.36 -16.72
N GLU A 13 13.21 -1.88 -16.85
CA GLU A 13 13.61 -0.57 -16.29
C GLU A 13 12.84 0.60 -16.92
N ALA A 14 12.46 0.51 -18.19
CA ALA A 14 11.72 1.57 -18.87
C ALA A 14 10.25 1.59 -18.42
N GLU A 15 9.62 0.43 -18.23
CA GLU A 15 8.27 0.30 -17.69
C GLU A 15 8.19 0.80 -16.24
N LEU A 16 9.18 0.46 -15.41
CA LEU A 16 9.30 0.97 -14.06
C LEU A 16 9.49 2.49 -14.03
N ALA A 17 10.32 3.03 -14.94
CA ALA A 17 10.53 4.48 -15.06
C ALA A 17 9.24 5.21 -15.46
N ASP A 18 8.47 4.67 -16.41
CA ASP A 18 7.17 5.24 -16.81
C ASP A 18 6.16 5.21 -15.65
N LEU A 19 6.15 4.14 -14.85
CA LEU A 19 5.32 4.07 -13.64
C LEU A 19 5.71 5.15 -12.62
N ILE A 20 7.01 5.34 -12.37
CA ILE A 20 7.52 6.36 -11.46
C ILE A 20 7.14 7.77 -11.95
N LEU A 21 7.24 8.03 -13.27
CA LEU A 21 6.89 9.32 -13.86
C LEU A 21 5.41 9.67 -13.73
N ARG A 22 4.53 8.67 -13.68
CA ARG A 22 3.08 8.85 -13.48
C ARG A 22 2.67 8.83 -12.01
N GLY A 23 3.55 8.36 -11.14
CA GLY A 23 3.33 8.27 -9.70
C GLY A 23 3.54 9.60 -8.97
N HIS A 24 3.03 9.66 -7.74
CA HIS A 24 3.26 10.78 -6.83
C HIS A 24 4.03 10.29 -5.61
N PHE A 25 5.13 10.98 -5.28
CA PHE A 25 5.85 10.73 -4.03
C PHE A 25 5.12 11.40 -2.87
N MET A 26 4.72 10.60 -1.88
CA MET A 26 3.96 11.04 -0.72
C MET A 26 4.68 10.64 0.57
N GLN A 27 4.58 11.48 1.60
CA GLN A 27 5.08 11.18 2.94
C GLN A 27 3.93 11.21 3.93
N TYR A 28 3.93 10.25 4.84
CA TYR A 28 2.90 10.08 5.86
C TYR A 28 3.53 9.98 7.24
N LYS A 29 2.77 10.38 8.25
CA LYS A 29 3.10 10.20 9.66
C LYS A 29 2.49 8.90 10.16
N LYS A 30 3.09 8.36 11.22
CA LYS A 30 2.54 7.21 11.93
C LYS A 30 1.08 7.48 12.32
N GLY A 31 0.19 6.55 11.98
CA GLY A 31 -1.25 6.63 12.25
C GLY A 31 -2.08 7.24 11.13
N ASP A 32 -1.47 7.84 10.10
CA ASP A 32 -2.20 8.38 8.95
C ASP A 32 -2.95 7.27 8.20
N GLU A 33 -4.19 7.55 7.81
CA GLU A 33 -4.98 6.69 6.93
C GLU A 33 -4.53 6.93 5.49
N LEU A 34 -4.01 5.88 4.86
CA LEU A 34 -3.50 5.91 3.49
C LEU A 34 -4.61 5.59 2.50
N ILE A 35 -5.44 4.59 2.83
CA ILE A 35 -6.62 4.15 2.08
C ILE A 35 -7.70 3.79 3.10
N MET A 36 -8.94 4.23 2.88
CA MET A 36 -10.08 3.89 3.72
C MET A 36 -10.83 2.67 3.16
N GLN A 37 -11.45 1.90 4.06
CA GLN A 37 -12.29 0.77 3.65
C GLN A 37 -13.48 1.27 2.82
N GLY A 38 -13.63 0.73 1.62
CA GLY A 38 -14.70 1.10 0.69
C GLY A 38 -14.31 2.21 -0.29
N ASP A 39 -13.08 2.75 -0.20
CA ASP A 39 -12.58 3.67 -1.22
C ASP A 39 -12.58 3.00 -2.60
N PRO A 40 -12.87 3.75 -3.67
CA PRO A 40 -12.71 3.26 -5.02
C PRO A 40 -11.28 2.74 -5.22
N GLY A 41 -11.13 1.47 -5.61
CA GLY A 41 -9.82 0.84 -5.85
C GLY A 41 -9.14 1.32 -7.14
N ASN A 42 -8.96 2.62 -7.29
CA ASN A 42 -8.40 3.29 -8.47
C ASN A 42 -6.94 3.72 -8.29
N SER A 43 -6.36 3.46 -7.11
CA SER A 43 -5.02 3.89 -6.73
C SER A 43 -4.22 2.72 -6.16
N LEU A 44 -2.91 2.74 -6.37
CA LEU A 44 -1.96 1.75 -5.88
C LEU A 44 -0.86 2.44 -5.08
N LEU A 45 -0.49 1.86 -3.94
CA LEU A 45 0.60 2.36 -3.12
C LEU A 45 1.76 1.37 -3.13
N ILE A 46 2.97 1.90 -3.29
CA ILE A 46 4.22 1.17 -3.15
C ILE A 46 4.93 1.75 -1.95
N LEU A 47 5.20 0.93 -0.94
CA LEU A 47 5.86 1.41 0.26
C LEU A 47 7.37 1.54 -0.02
N LEU A 48 7.88 2.78 -0.06
CA LEU A 48 9.30 3.01 -0.34
C LEU A 48 10.18 2.90 0.92
N SER A 49 9.59 3.19 2.08
CA SER A 49 10.26 3.14 3.39
C SER A 49 9.22 3.05 4.52
N GLY A 50 9.63 2.50 5.66
CA GLY A 50 8.77 2.36 6.84
C GLY A 50 7.84 1.16 6.75
N ASN A 51 6.74 1.22 7.49
CA ASN A 51 5.81 0.12 7.66
C ASN A 51 4.39 0.63 7.51
N ALA A 52 3.51 -0.20 6.93
CA ALA A 52 2.08 0.05 6.90
C ALA A 52 1.35 -1.21 7.38
N ARG A 53 0.11 -1.05 7.83
CA ARG A 53 -0.74 -2.18 8.20
C ARG A 53 -2.04 -2.13 7.42
N THR A 54 -2.47 -3.29 6.98
CA THR A 54 -3.78 -3.48 6.38
C THR A 54 -4.73 -3.93 7.47
N SER A 55 -5.86 -3.26 7.63
CA SER A 55 -6.85 -3.55 8.66
C SER A 55 -8.29 -3.41 8.14
N MET A 56 -9.23 -3.89 8.93
CA MET A 56 -10.66 -3.65 8.71
C MET A 56 -11.38 -3.42 10.04
N ILE A 57 -12.54 -2.76 9.97
CA ILE A 57 -13.46 -2.69 11.11
C ILE A 57 -14.42 -3.87 11.03
N ALA A 58 -14.36 -4.75 12.02
CA ALA A 58 -15.26 -5.89 12.12
C ALA A 58 -16.68 -5.44 12.53
N SER A 59 -17.68 -6.32 12.37
CA SER A 59 -19.08 -6.02 12.69
C SER A 59 -19.33 -5.64 14.16
N ASN A 60 -18.40 -6.00 15.06
CA ASN A 60 -18.43 -5.63 16.48
C ASN A 60 -17.78 -4.27 16.77
N GLY A 61 -17.32 -3.54 15.75
CA GLY A 61 -16.69 -2.22 15.88
C GLY A 61 -15.19 -2.24 16.21
N HIS A 62 -14.57 -3.41 16.36
CA HIS A 62 -13.13 -3.50 16.64
C HIS A 62 -12.31 -3.51 15.34
N GLU A 63 -11.15 -2.85 15.37
CA GLU A 63 -10.16 -2.93 14.30
C GLU A 63 -9.42 -4.28 14.35
N VAL A 64 -9.37 -4.97 13.23
CA VAL A 64 -8.61 -6.21 13.04
C VAL A 64 -7.50 -5.94 12.05
N VAL A 65 -6.25 -6.13 12.47
CA VAL A 65 -5.09 -6.09 11.59
C VAL A 65 -4.98 -7.43 10.87
N LEU A 66 -4.87 -7.38 9.55
CA LEU A 66 -4.81 -8.56 8.69
C LEU A 66 -3.40 -8.84 8.20
N ASP A 67 -2.64 -7.79 7.91
CA ASP A 67 -1.29 -7.91 7.39
C ASP A 67 -0.45 -6.65 7.65
N TYR A 68 0.87 -6.79 7.56
CA TYR A 68 1.84 -5.71 7.61
C TYR A 68 2.62 -5.65 6.30
N ALA A 69 2.78 -4.45 5.78
CA ALA A 69 3.60 -4.18 4.61
C ALA A 69 4.91 -3.48 5.01
N GLU A 70 6.00 -3.94 4.44
CA GLU A 70 7.34 -3.35 4.56
C GLU A 70 7.77 -2.67 3.25
N ALA A 71 8.93 -2.00 3.30
CA ALA A 71 9.50 -1.37 2.11
C ALA A 71 9.67 -2.35 0.95
N GLY A 72 9.26 -1.93 -0.25
CA GLY A 72 9.29 -2.72 -1.48
C GLY A 72 8.02 -3.56 -1.72
N GLN A 73 7.10 -3.63 -0.76
CA GLN A 73 5.83 -4.33 -0.91
C GLN A 73 4.70 -3.42 -1.40
N CYS A 74 3.68 -4.04 -1.99
CA CYS A 74 2.50 -3.38 -2.52
C CYS A 74 1.25 -3.93 -1.81
N PRO A 75 0.76 -3.27 -0.76
CA PRO A 75 -0.41 -3.74 -0.02
C PRO A 75 -1.69 -3.62 -0.86
N SER A 76 -2.53 -4.65 -0.81
CA SER A 76 -3.85 -4.64 -1.45
C SER A 76 -4.92 -4.07 -0.53
N SER A 77 -5.78 -3.20 -1.06
CA SER A 77 -6.84 -2.53 -0.29
C SER A 77 -8.26 -2.97 -0.64
N LYS A 78 -8.46 -4.06 -1.40
CA LYS A 78 -9.72 -4.31 -2.14
C LYS A 78 -11.03 -4.22 -1.31
N HIS A 79 -11.01 -4.41 0.01
CA HIS A 79 -12.09 -4.01 0.93
C HIS A 79 -11.51 -3.65 2.32
N LEU A 80 -10.28 -3.15 2.35
CA LEU A 80 -9.46 -3.03 3.55
C LEU A 80 -8.90 -1.62 3.67
N ALA A 81 -8.76 -1.14 4.90
CA ALA A 81 -8.06 0.09 5.20
C ALA A 81 -6.55 -0.15 5.24
N LEU A 82 -5.77 0.85 4.84
CA LEU A 82 -4.32 0.86 4.96
C LEU A 82 -3.89 2.04 5.81
N LYS A 83 -3.04 1.82 6.82
CA LYS A 83 -2.53 2.87 7.71
C LYS A 83 -1.03 2.81 7.85
N ALA A 84 -0.37 3.96 7.99
CA ALA A 84 1.04 4.02 8.33
C ALA A 84 1.27 3.55 9.78
N ALA A 85 2.23 2.64 10.00
CA ALA A 85 2.48 1.97 11.27
C ALA A 85 3.67 2.55 12.07
#